data_AF-A0A7V2H6U6-F1
#
_entry.id   AF-A0A7V2H6U6-F1
#
_cell.length_a   1.000
_cell.length_b   1.000
_cell.length_c   1.000
_cell.angle_alpha   90.00
_cell.angle_beta   90.00
_cell.angle_gamma   90.00
#
_symmetry.space_group_name_H-M   'P 1'
#
loop_
_entity.id
_entity.type
_entity.pdbx_description
1 polymer ?
#
loop_
_entity_poly.entity_id
_entity_poly.type
_entity_poly.pdbx_seq_one_letter_code
_entity_poly.pdbx_strand_id
1 'polypeptide(L)'
;MSAAIVCPSCGKNYTYRAELAGKKVKCKCGQVIPVPASPPHDDGGLYDLAPDPELAKATAAARKTVMPRQQSGDACPECQTPLEPGSVICVQCGFNLKTGQKLAGVAAAGAAAKKDKPARAARFAGVPAHIGAKKVAEESRADVLKRYGLILGVVLVVVGLIFAMMLLGRNPQSDAAVLDPDDPAVTKSLTTDFSKEAREWLKTDSTWIMSGMTTSQAENRIDEWYRMGAKKVYCFGTMMAREVAIELPDDPAQRKALFDWQAKWHKEMGQRVRTDKGQKYLIIMLRL
;
A
#
# COMPACT_ATOMS: atom_id res chain seq x y z
N MET A 1 -18.97 30.79 -17.64
CA MET A 1 -18.83 29.33 -17.83
C MET A 1 -18.69 29.06 -19.32
N SER A 2 -17.66 28.34 -19.73
CA SER A 2 -17.36 28.02 -21.13
C SER A 2 -17.69 26.56 -21.37
N ALA A 3 -18.60 26.24 -22.28
CA ALA A 3 -18.87 24.85 -22.65
C ALA A 3 -17.98 24.46 -23.84
N ALA A 4 -17.63 23.18 -23.97
CA ALA A 4 -16.83 22.66 -25.08
C ALA A 4 -17.69 21.79 -26.01
N ILE A 5 -17.49 21.92 -27.32
CA ILE A 5 -18.13 21.09 -28.34
C ILE A 5 -17.05 20.46 -29.23
N VAL A 6 -17.25 19.19 -29.60
CA VAL A 6 -16.32 18.42 -30.44
C VAL A 6 -16.87 18.36 -31.86
N CYS A 7 -16.05 18.64 -32.87
CA CYS A 7 -16.46 18.46 -34.26
C CYS A 7 -16.56 16.97 -34.63
N PRO A 8 -17.71 16.47 -35.14
CA PRO A 8 -17.87 15.06 -35.51
C PRO A 8 -17.03 14.65 -36.74
N SER A 9 -16.57 15.61 -37.53
CA SER A 9 -15.79 15.33 -38.76
C SER A 9 -14.29 15.31 -38.52
N CYS A 10 -13.74 16.23 -37.71
CA CYS A 10 -12.29 16.33 -37.51
C CYS A 10 -11.84 16.12 -36.05
N GLY A 11 -12.75 15.91 -35.10
CA GLY A 11 -12.44 15.66 -33.70
C GLY A 11 -11.89 16.86 -32.91
N LYS A 12 -11.87 18.07 -33.49
CA LYS A 12 -11.36 19.26 -32.79
C LYS A 12 -12.36 19.79 -31.76
N ASN A 13 -11.84 20.16 -30.59
CA ASN A 13 -12.61 20.76 -29.50
C ASN A 13 -12.66 22.28 -29.63
N TYR A 14 -13.85 22.85 -29.48
CA TYR A 14 -14.10 24.29 -29.52
C TYR A 14 -14.81 24.72 -28.25
N THR A 15 -14.27 25.71 -27.56
CA THR A 15 -14.95 26.38 -26.45
C THR A 15 -15.92 27.43 -27.00
N TYR A 16 -17.15 27.45 -26.52
CA TYR A 16 -18.16 28.40 -26.95
C TYR A 16 -18.80 29.13 -25.76
N ARG A 17 -19.29 30.34 -26.03
CA ARG A 17 -20.01 31.19 -25.08
C ARG A 17 -21.51 30.92 -25.17
N ALA A 18 -22.25 31.21 -24.09
CA ALA A 18 -23.69 31.02 -24.02
C ALA A 18 -24.47 31.74 -25.15
N GLU A 19 -23.96 32.84 -25.68
CA GLU A 19 -24.54 33.59 -26.82
C GLU A 19 -24.62 32.79 -28.13
N LEU A 20 -23.86 31.69 -28.24
CA LEU A 20 -23.86 30.77 -29.38
C LEU A 20 -24.72 29.53 -29.15
N ALA A 21 -25.32 29.36 -27.97
CA ALA A 21 -26.23 28.25 -27.69
C ALA A 21 -27.41 28.27 -28.66
N GLY A 22 -27.72 27.12 -29.26
CA GLY A 22 -28.78 26.97 -30.25
C GLY A 22 -28.45 27.51 -31.65
N LYS A 23 -27.26 28.10 -31.87
CA LYS A 23 -26.81 28.56 -33.19
C LYS A 23 -25.95 27.49 -33.89
N LYS A 24 -25.82 27.62 -35.21
CA LYS A 24 -24.95 26.77 -36.03
C LYS A 24 -23.60 27.47 -36.21
N VAL A 25 -22.50 26.80 -35.88
CA VAL A 25 -21.14 27.32 -36.03
C VAL A 25 -20.36 26.52 -37.06
N LYS A 26 -19.50 27.17 -37.83
CA LYS A 26 -18.69 26.50 -38.86
C LYS A 26 -17.35 26.07 -38.28
N CYS A 27 -17.05 24.78 -38.36
CA CYS A 27 -15.75 24.23 -38.01
C CYS A 27 -14.68 24.65 -39.03
N LYS A 28 -13.40 24.67 -38.62
CA LYS A 28 -12.28 24.92 -39.54
C LYS A 28 -12.16 23.88 -40.66
N CYS A 29 -12.70 22.67 -40.49
CA CYS A 29 -12.78 21.68 -41.56
C CYS A 29 -13.92 21.92 -42.58
N GLY A 30 -14.75 22.95 -42.37
CA GLY A 30 -15.89 23.28 -43.23
C GLY A 30 -17.24 22.75 -42.73
N GLN A 31 -17.25 21.75 -41.84
CA GLN A 31 -18.48 21.16 -41.29
C GLN A 31 -19.23 22.15 -40.40
N VAL A 32 -20.55 22.24 -40.57
CA VAL A 32 -21.43 23.04 -39.70
C VAL A 32 -21.83 22.20 -38.48
N ILE A 33 -21.50 22.67 -37.28
CA ILE A 33 -21.78 22.02 -36.01
C ILE A 33 -22.98 22.72 -35.35
N PRO A 34 -24.06 22.00 -35.00
CA PRO A 34 -25.14 22.55 -34.19
C PRO A 34 -24.68 22.69 -32.73
N VAL A 35 -24.76 23.91 -32.17
CA VAL A 35 -24.48 24.13 -30.75
C VAL A 35 -25.76 23.84 -29.96
N PRO A 36 -25.73 23.00 -28.91
CA PRO A 36 -26.93 22.69 -28.12
C PRO A 36 -27.51 23.96 -27.48
N ALA A 37 -28.84 24.05 -27.46
CA ALA A 37 -29.59 25.23 -27.01
C ALA A 37 -29.55 25.45 -25.50
N SER A 38 -29.38 24.37 -24.74
CA SER A 38 -29.06 24.43 -23.32
C SER A 38 -27.60 24.00 -23.16
N PRO A 39 -26.76 24.71 -22.39
CA PRO A 39 -25.56 24.08 -21.87
C PRO A 39 -25.99 22.76 -21.20
N PRO A 40 -25.23 21.65 -21.35
CA PRO A 40 -25.44 20.50 -20.48
C PRO A 40 -25.47 21.08 -19.07
N HIS A 41 -26.60 20.88 -18.40
CA HIS A 41 -26.72 21.26 -17.02
C HIS A 41 -25.59 20.47 -16.36
N ASP A 42 -24.57 21.18 -15.86
CA ASP A 42 -23.60 20.57 -14.97
C ASP A 42 -24.41 20.37 -13.69
N ASP A 43 -25.28 19.36 -13.69
CA ASP A 43 -25.79 18.79 -12.46
C ASP A 43 -24.51 18.41 -11.75
N GLY A 44 -24.10 19.23 -10.77
CA GLY A 44 -22.97 18.99 -9.89
C GLY A 44 -23.17 17.74 -9.03
N GLY A 45 -23.76 16.68 -9.58
CA GLY A 45 -23.92 15.34 -9.06
C GLY A 45 -22.62 14.56 -8.99
N LEU A 46 -21.51 15.24 -8.67
CA LEU A 46 -20.36 14.60 -8.04
C LEU A 46 -20.44 14.67 -6.50
N TYR A 47 -21.55 15.16 -5.95
CA TYR A 47 -21.94 14.94 -4.55
C TYR A 47 -23.46 14.73 -4.42
N ASP A 48 -23.97 13.64 -5.02
CA ASP A 48 -25.14 12.97 -4.45
C ASP A 48 -24.65 12.11 -3.28
N LEU A 49 -24.56 12.78 -2.13
CA LEU A 49 -24.29 12.20 -0.82
C LEU A 49 -25.33 11.11 -0.55
N ALA A 50 -24.88 10.06 0.15
CA ALA A 50 -25.72 8.97 0.62
C ALA A 50 -27.08 9.49 1.17
N PRO A 51 -28.21 8.82 0.85
CA PRO A 51 -29.52 9.26 1.28
C PRO A 51 -29.58 9.42 2.80
N ASP A 52 -30.05 10.57 3.23
CA ASP A 52 -30.39 10.88 4.61
C ASP A 52 -31.34 9.80 5.17
N PRO A 53 -30.98 9.08 6.25
CA PRO A 53 -31.76 7.95 6.75
C PRO A 53 -33.12 8.34 7.34
N GLU A 54 -33.46 9.62 7.51
CA GLU A 54 -34.75 10.03 8.10
C GLU A 54 -35.90 10.16 7.09
N LEU A 55 -35.62 10.26 5.78
CA LEU A 55 -36.67 10.21 4.74
C LEU A 55 -36.94 8.79 4.20
N ALA A 56 -36.17 7.79 4.65
CA ALA A 56 -36.31 6.39 4.23
C ALA A 56 -37.54 5.66 4.81
N LYS A 57 -38.32 6.28 5.71
CA LYS A 57 -39.52 5.66 6.29
C LYS A 57 -40.84 5.97 5.56
N ALA A 58 -40.85 6.86 4.57
CA ALA A 58 -42.09 7.28 3.90
C ALA A 58 -42.31 6.73 2.47
N THR A 59 -41.37 5.98 1.88
CA THR A 59 -41.48 5.51 0.48
C THR A 59 -41.41 3.99 0.30
N ALA A 60 -41.58 3.21 1.39
CA ALA A 60 -41.49 1.75 1.38
C ALA A 60 -42.70 1.00 0.76
N ALA A 61 -43.67 1.68 0.14
CA ALA A 61 -44.87 1.02 -0.39
C ALA A 61 -44.98 0.93 -1.93
N ALA A 62 -44.06 1.53 -2.71
CA ALA A 62 -44.22 1.55 -4.16
C ALA A 62 -42.89 1.53 -4.93
N ARG A 63 -42.17 0.41 -4.90
CA ARG A 63 -41.20 0.05 -5.95
C ARG A 63 -41.04 -1.47 -6.03
N LYS A 64 -42.00 -2.09 -6.72
CA LYS A 64 -41.85 -3.45 -7.25
C LYS A 64 -40.81 -3.44 -8.37
N THR A 65 -39.79 -4.28 -8.21
CA THR A 65 -39.05 -5.00 -9.25
C THR A 65 -38.54 -4.21 -10.46
N VAL A 66 -37.31 -3.71 -10.38
CA VAL A 66 -36.28 -3.92 -11.42
C VAL A 66 -34.93 -4.01 -10.71
N MET A 67 -34.44 -5.22 -10.45
CA MET A 67 -33.03 -5.41 -10.09
C MET A 67 -32.18 -5.11 -11.33
N PRO A 68 -31.07 -4.35 -11.23
CA PRO A 68 -30.08 -4.33 -12.29
C PRO A 68 -29.49 -5.74 -12.39
N ARG A 69 -29.62 -6.31 -13.58
CA ARG A 69 -29.01 -7.58 -14.00
C ARG A 69 -27.51 -7.49 -13.71
N GLN A 70 -27.09 -8.17 -12.65
CA GLN A 70 -25.71 -8.44 -12.32
C GLN A 70 -25.03 -8.93 -13.59
N GLN A 71 -24.20 -8.08 -14.19
CA GLN A 71 -23.47 -8.42 -15.41
C GLN A 71 -22.68 -9.68 -15.08
N SER A 72 -23.06 -10.76 -15.77
CA SER A 72 -22.37 -12.03 -15.76
C SER A 72 -20.88 -11.76 -15.95
N GLY A 73 -20.09 -11.97 -14.89
CA GLY A 73 -18.65 -11.89 -14.97
C GLY A 73 -18.19 -12.71 -16.17
N ASP A 74 -17.39 -12.08 -17.02
CA ASP A 74 -16.92 -12.66 -18.28
C ASP A 74 -16.22 -13.99 -17.97
N ALA A 75 -16.85 -15.11 -18.30
CA ALA A 75 -16.21 -16.41 -18.22
C ALA A 75 -15.18 -16.51 -19.33
N CYS A 76 -14.06 -17.21 -19.07
CA CYS A 76 -13.05 -17.42 -20.09
C CYS A 76 -13.65 -18.17 -21.31
N PRO A 77 -13.51 -17.68 -22.55
CA PRO A 77 -14.12 -18.33 -23.72
C PRO A 77 -13.53 -19.72 -24.03
N GLU A 78 -12.32 -20.01 -23.53
CA GLU A 78 -11.60 -21.26 -23.79
C GLU A 78 -11.94 -22.36 -22.76
N CYS A 79 -12.05 -22.02 -21.47
CA CYS A 79 -12.25 -22.99 -20.39
C CYS A 79 -13.49 -22.75 -19.53
N GLN A 80 -14.27 -21.70 -19.83
CA GLN A 80 -15.51 -21.30 -19.16
C GLN A 80 -15.39 -21.04 -17.65
N THR A 81 -14.15 -20.89 -17.15
CA THR A 81 -13.90 -20.55 -15.74
C THR A 81 -14.21 -19.06 -15.52
N PRO A 82 -14.93 -18.69 -14.44
CA PRO A 82 -15.18 -17.30 -14.12
C PRO A 82 -13.87 -16.55 -13.93
N LEU A 83 -13.76 -15.36 -14.53
CA LEU A 83 -12.60 -14.50 -14.41
C LEU A 83 -12.83 -13.39 -13.39
N GLU A 84 -11.77 -12.99 -12.70
CA GLU A 84 -11.78 -11.82 -11.84
C GLU A 84 -11.95 -10.54 -12.68
N PRO A 85 -12.76 -9.56 -12.24
CA PRO A 85 -12.96 -8.31 -12.96
C PRO A 85 -11.62 -7.61 -13.25
N GLY A 86 -11.34 -7.32 -14.51
CA GLY A 86 -10.09 -6.67 -14.93
C GLY A 86 -8.92 -7.61 -15.24
N SER A 87 -9.09 -8.94 -15.10
CA SER A 87 -8.11 -9.90 -15.58
C SER A 87 -7.96 -9.84 -17.10
N VAL A 88 -6.72 -9.80 -17.59
CA VAL A 88 -6.39 -9.83 -19.03
C VAL A 88 -6.06 -11.24 -19.53
N ILE A 89 -5.72 -12.16 -18.62
CA ILE A 89 -5.29 -13.53 -18.96
C ILE A 89 -6.00 -14.50 -18.02
N CYS A 90 -6.59 -15.55 -18.57
CA CYS A 90 -7.13 -16.64 -17.77
C CYS A 90 -6.02 -17.42 -17.10
N VAL A 91 -5.99 -17.40 -15.77
CA VAL A 91 -5.01 -18.15 -14.95
C VAL A 91 -5.14 -19.67 -15.11
N GLN A 92 -6.32 -20.18 -15.46
CA GLN A 92 -6.58 -21.61 -15.56
C GLN A 92 -6.04 -22.23 -16.86
N CYS A 93 -6.18 -21.52 -17.99
CA CYS A 93 -5.86 -22.06 -19.32
C CYS A 93 -4.85 -21.24 -20.12
N GLY A 94 -4.39 -20.10 -19.60
CA GLY A 94 -3.40 -19.23 -20.26
C GLY A 94 -3.95 -18.44 -21.45
N PHE A 95 -5.27 -18.35 -21.62
CA PHE A 95 -5.90 -17.59 -22.72
C PHE A 95 -5.85 -16.08 -22.45
N ASN A 96 -5.31 -15.30 -23.38
CA ASN A 96 -5.23 -13.85 -23.28
C ASN A 96 -6.46 -13.20 -23.93
N LEU A 97 -7.25 -12.49 -23.12
CA LEU A 97 -8.52 -11.87 -23.51
C LEU A 97 -8.31 -10.65 -24.42
N LYS A 98 -7.14 -10.00 -24.37
CA LYS A 98 -6.82 -8.86 -25.25
C LYS A 98 -6.39 -9.30 -26.64
N THR A 99 -5.62 -10.37 -26.75
CA THR A 99 -5.06 -10.82 -28.04
C THR A 99 -5.86 -11.95 -28.69
N GLY A 100 -6.77 -12.59 -27.94
CA GLY A 100 -7.51 -13.76 -28.41
C GLY A 100 -6.62 -14.99 -28.63
N GLN A 101 -5.38 -14.99 -28.10
CA GLN A 101 -4.42 -16.06 -28.28
C GLN A 101 -4.15 -16.78 -26.96
N LYS A 102 -4.11 -18.10 -27.03
CA LYS A 102 -3.62 -18.93 -25.94
C LYS A 102 -2.11 -18.79 -25.90
N LEU A 103 -1.57 -18.38 -24.76
CA LEU A 103 -0.13 -18.43 -24.57
C LEU A 103 0.28 -19.90 -24.68
N ALA A 104 1.08 -20.21 -25.69
CA ALA A 104 1.72 -21.52 -25.82
C ALA A 104 2.70 -21.65 -24.65
N GLY A 105 2.17 -22.08 -23.51
CA GLY A 105 2.94 -22.34 -22.33
C GLY A 105 3.93 -23.44 -22.65
N VAL A 106 5.22 -23.11 -22.49
CA VAL A 106 6.20 -23.94 -21.79
C VAL A 106 5.54 -25.20 -21.26
N ALA A 107 5.68 -26.27 -22.04
CA ALA A 107 5.26 -27.59 -21.63
C ALA A 107 5.82 -27.80 -20.22
N ALA A 108 4.91 -27.96 -19.26
CA ALA A 108 5.25 -28.43 -17.94
C ALA A 108 5.97 -29.76 -18.15
N ALA A 109 7.30 -29.73 -18.10
CA ALA A 109 8.15 -30.88 -17.92
C ALA A 109 7.91 -31.39 -16.50
N GLY A 110 6.71 -31.93 -16.27
CA GLY A 110 6.43 -32.84 -15.19
C GLY A 110 7.13 -34.16 -15.51
N ALA A 111 8.45 -34.17 -15.33
CA ALA A 111 9.20 -35.41 -15.24
C ALA A 111 8.83 -36.07 -13.90
N ALA A 112 8.08 -37.15 -14.03
CA ALA A 112 7.81 -38.11 -13.00
C ALA A 112 9.10 -38.51 -12.25
N ALA A 113 9.07 -38.36 -10.92
CA ALA A 113 9.94 -39.12 -10.02
C ALA A 113 9.05 -39.84 -9.01
N LYS A 114 8.54 -41.01 -9.43
CA LYS A 114 8.26 -42.11 -8.51
C LYS A 114 9.60 -42.59 -7.95
N LYS A 115 9.74 -42.62 -6.62
CA LYS A 115 10.44 -43.70 -5.91
C LYS A 115 10.12 -43.63 -4.41
N ASP A 116 9.19 -44.50 -4.04
CA ASP A 116 9.30 -45.46 -2.94
C ASP A 116 9.66 -44.95 -1.54
N LYS A 117 8.64 -45.01 -0.67
CA LYS A 117 8.85 -45.33 0.74
C LYS A 117 9.64 -46.65 0.83
N PRO A 118 10.45 -46.79 1.89
CA PRO A 118 10.02 -47.78 2.86
C PRO A 118 9.92 -47.21 4.26
N ALA A 119 8.87 -47.67 4.94
CA ALA A 119 8.72 -47.60 6.38
C ALA A 119 9.99 -48.10 7.08
N ARG A 120 10.59 -47.27 7.92
CA ARG A 120 11.56 -47.74 8.91
C ARG A 120 10.79 -48.16 10.15
N ALA A 121 10.33 -49.41 10.11
CA ALA A 121 9.87 -50.13 11.28
C ALA A 121 11.01 -50.27 12.31
N ALA A 122 10.61 -50.15 13.57
CA ALA A 122 11.23 -50.61 14.80
C ALA A 122 12.51 -51.46 14.67
N ARG A 123 13.58 -50.97 15.30
CA ARG A 123 14.53 -51.81 16.06
C ARG A 123 14.91 -51.08 17.36
N PHE A 124 13.99 -51.11 18.33
CA PHE A 124 14.36 -51.06 19.74
C PHE A 124 14.91 -52.44 20.08
N ALA A 125 16.22 -52.59 19.95
CA ALA A 125 16.94 -53.75 20.45
C ALA A 125 17.26 -53.50 21.93
N GLY A 126 16.72 -54.36 22.79
CA GLY A 126 17.31 -54.81 24.05
C GLY A 126 17.86 -53.75 24.99
N VAL A 127 17.00 -53.28 25.90
CA VAL A 127 17.46 -52.83 27.22
C VAL A 127 17.90 -54.09 27.99
N PRO A 128 19.19 -54.23 28.39
CA PRO A 128 19.58 -55.30 29.29
C PRO A 128 18.97 -55.06 30.68
N ALA A 129 18.15 -56.02 31.12
CA ALA A 129 17.59 -56.08 32.46
C ALA A 129 18.69 -56.48 33.46
N HIS A 130 19.55 -55.52 33.83
CA HIS A 130 20.44 -55.64 34.98
C HIS A 130 20.39 -54.35 35.80
N ILE A 131 19.20 -54.04 36.34
CA ILE A 131 19.09 -53.12 37.48
C ILE A 131 19.54 -53.91 38.72
N GLY A 132 20.86 -54.01 38.87
CA GLY A 132 21.45 -54.31 40.15
C GLY A 132 21.12 -53.15 41.09
N ALA A 133 20.47 -53.46 42.21
CA ALA A 133 20.29 -52.56 43.33
C ALA A 133 21.66 -52.16 43.88
N LYS A 134 22.31 -51.19 43.22
CA LYS A 134 23.43 -50.49 43.83
C LYS A 134 22.84 -49.68 44.97
N LYS A 135 23.24 -50.04 46.19
CA LYS A 135 23.10 -49.21 47.38
C LYS A 135 23.42 -47.78 46.96
N VAL A 136 22.40 -46.93 46.97
CA VAL A 136 22.57 -45.48 46.80
C VAL A 136 23.43 -45.08 47.98
N ALA A 137 24.73 -44.93 47.74
CA ALA A 137 25.61 -44.31 48.71
C ALA A 137 24.96 -42.96 48.98
N GLU A 138 24.62 -42.73 50.24
CA GLU A 138 24.04 -41.50 50.75
C GLU A 138 24.99 -40.36 50.38
N GLU A 139 24.78 -39.79 49.19
CA GLU A 139 25.61 -38.73 48.65
C GLU A 139 25.35 -37.54 49.56
N SER A 140 26.39 -37.20 50.33
CA SER A 140 26.37 -36.10 51.29
C SER A 140 25.67 -34.92 50.66
N ARG A 141 24.59 -34.43 51.28
CA ARG A 141 23.85 -33.24 50.82
C ARG A 141 24.78 -32.07 50.53
N ALA A 142 25.96 -32.02 51.16
CA ALA A 142 26.98 -31.01 50.91
C ALA A 142 27.62 -31.11 49.50
N ASP A 143 27.85 -32.32 48.96
CA ASP A 143 28.42 -32.49 47.63
C ASP A 143 27.39 -32.22 46.53
N VAL A 144 26.12 -32.58 46.78
CA VAL A 144 25.01 -32.22 45.90
C VAL A 144 24.83 -30.70 45.86
N LEU A 145 24.86 -30.01 47.01
CA LEU A 145 24.75 -28.55 47.07
C LEU A 145 25.93 -27.85 46.34
N LYS A 146 27.15 -28.36 46.49
CA LYS A 146 28.33 -27.83 45.78
C LYS A 146 28.21 -27.95 44.26
N ARG A 147 27.75 -29.10 43.76
CA ARG A 147 27.56 -29.31 42.32
C ARG A 147 26.49 -28.39 41.75
N TYR A 148 25.33 -28.27 42.40
CA TYR A 148 24.27 -27.38 41.94
C TYR A 148 24.64 -25.89 42.07
N GLY A 149 25.39 -25.51 43.11
CA GLY A 149 25.88 -24.14 43.28
C GLY A 149 26.82 -23.71 42.14
N LEU A 150 27.70 -24.61 41.70
CA LEU A 150 28.62 -24.33 40.58
C LEU A 150 27.85 -24.17 39.25
N ILE A 151 26.86 -25.04 38.99
CA ILE A 151 26.02 -24.96 37.80
C ILE A 151 25.22 -23.65 37.78
N LEU A 152 24.59 -23.27 38.90
CA LEU A 152 23.82 -22.02 39.01
C LEU A 152 24.70 -20.78 38.78
N GLY A 153 25.92 -20.78 39.31
CA GLY A 153 26.88 -19.69 39.10
C GLY A 153 27.25 -19.51 37.63
N VAL A 154 27.52 -20.60 36.90
CA VAL A 154 27.82 -20.55 35.46
C VAL A 154 26.63 -20.02 34.67
N VAL A 155 25.41 -20.45 34.98
CA VAL A 155 24.20 -19.96 34.30
C VAL A 155 24.02 -18.45 34.49
N LEU A 156 24.22 -17.93 35.71
CA LEU A 156 24.12 -16.49 35.97
C LEU A 156 25.17 -15.67 35.21
N VAL A 157 26.39 -16.18 35.06
CA VAL A 157 27.44 -15.52 34.27
C VAL A 157 27.07 -15.48 32.78
N VAL A 158 26.54 -16.57 32.22
CA VAL A 158 26.13 -16.60 30.80
C VAL A 158 24.95 -15.66 30.55
N VAL A 159 23.94 -15.66 31.42
CA VAL A 159 22.80 -14.72 31.33
C VAL A 159 23.27 -13.27 31.45
N GLY A 160 24.18 -13.00 32.39
CA GLY A 160 24.80 -11.67 32.55
C GLY A 160 25.57 -11.21 31.30
N LEU A 161 26.33 -12.10 30.66
CA LEU A 161 27.05 -11.81 29.42
C LEU A 161 26.11 -11.56 28.23
N ILE A 162 25.04 -12.35 28.10
CA ILE A 162 24.02 -12.13 27.06
C ILE A 162 23.32 -10.78 27.28
N PHE A 163 22.92 -10.47 28.51
CA PHE A 163 22.28 -9.20 28.84
C PHE A 163 23.23 -8.01 28.63
N ALA A 164 24.51 -8.15 29.00
CA ALA A 164 25.54 -7.15 28.72
C ALA A 164 25.76 -6.97 27.20
N MET A 165 25.81 -8.04 26.40
CA MET A 165 25.85 -7.93 24.94
C MET A 165 24.58 -7.31 24.34
N MET A 166 23.42 -7.55 24.93
CA MET A 166 22.16 -6.95 24.47
C MET A 166 22.06 -5.46 24.83
N LEU A 167 22.62 -5.05 25.97
CA LEU A 167 22.74 -3.64 26.38
C LEU A 167 23.85 -2.90 25.63
N LEU A 168 25.00 -3.53 25.37
CA LEU A 168 26.13 -2.94 24.66
C LEU A 168 26.01 -3.05 23.13
N GLY A 169 25.18 -3.96 22.62
CA GLY A 169 24.85 -4.13 21.20
C GLY A 169 23.81 -3.13 20.69
N ARG A 170 23.16 -2.36 21.59
CA ARG A 170 22.52 -1.09 21.21
C ARG A 170 23.64 -0.11 20.90
N ASN A 171 24.10 -0.12 19.65
CA ASN A 171 25.14 0.77 19.15
C ASN A 171 24.71 2.23 19.40
N PRO A 172 25.29 2.95 20.37
CA PRO A 172 24.91 4.34 20.64
C PRO A 172 25.37 5.30 19.52
N GLN A 173 26.11 4.80 18.53
CA GLN A 173 26.52 5.58 17.36
C GLN A 173 25.46 5.70 16.26
N SER A 174 24.29 5.03 16.34
CA SER A 174 23.19 5.34 15.41
C SER A 174 22.53 6.69 15.67
N ASP A 175 22.74 7.31 16.85
CA ASP A 175 22.08 8.56 17.23
C ASP A 175 22.89 9.83 16.87
N ALA A 176 24.13 9.67 16.43
CA ALA A 176 24.93 10.75 15.83
C ALA A 176 25.22 10.46 14.34
N ALA A 177 24.29 9.76 13.66
CA ALA A 177 24.26 9.78 12.21
C ALA A 177 24.32 11.26 11.78
N VAL A 178 25.27 11.58 10.91
CA VAL A 178 25.41 12.90 10.30
C VAL A 178 24.05 13.25 9.70
N LEU A 179 23.27 14.02 10.45
CA LEU A 179 21.94 14.44 10.04
C LEU A 179 22.12 15.10 8.69
N ASP A 180 21.36 14.65 7.69
CA ASP A 180 21.31 15.39 6.45
C ASP A 180 20.90 16.83 6.82
N PRO A 181 21.53 17.85 6.23
CA PRO A 181 21.32 19.25 6.61
C PRO A 181 19.85 19.69 6.58
N ASP A 182 18.97 18.91 5.95
CA ASP A 182 17.54 19.16 5.88
C ASP A 182 16.74 18.63 7.09
N ASP A 183 17.23 17.64 7.85
CA ASP A 183 16.52 17.07 9.01
C ASP A 183 16.20 18.12 10.10
N PRO A 184 17.12 19.06 10.45
CA PRO A 184 16.80 20.15 11.37
C PRO A 184 15.71 21.08 10.84
N ALA A 185 15.67 21.32 9.52
CA ALA A 185 14.66 22.15 8.90
C ALA A 185 13.27 21.49 8.98
N VAL A 186 13.18 20.19 8.69
CA VAL A 186 11.94 19.41 8.86
C VAL A 186 11.50 19.42 10.32
N THR A 187 12.42 19.20 11.25
CA THR A 187 12.10 19.19 12.69
C THR A 187 11.58 20.55 13.16
N LYS A 188 12.15 21.65 12.65
CA LYS A 188 11.63 23.00 12.90
C LYS A 188 10.22 23.18 12.33
N SER A 189 9.97 22.70 11.12
CA SER A 189 8.63 22.72 10.52
C SER A 189 7.63 21.86 11.31
N LEU A 190 8.06 20.73 11.87
CA LEU A 190 7.24 19.86 12.73
C LEU A 190 6.87 20.50 14.08
N THR A 191 7.60 21.52 14.52
CA THR A 191 7.25 22.29 15.73
C THR A 191 6.29 23.43 15.46
N THR A 192 6.01 23.75 14.19
CA THR A 192 5.02 24.77 13.85
C THR A 192 3.61 24.21 13.91
N ASP A 193 2.64 25.05 14.31
CA ASP A 193 1.23 24.70 14.48
C ASP A 193 0.54 24.18 13.19
N PHE A 194 1.19 24.31 12.05
CA PHE A 194 0.69 23.92 10.73
C PHE A 194 1.22 22.56 10.25
N SER A 195 1.85 21.80 11.13
CA SER A 195 2.27 20.43 10.87
C SER A 195 1.42 19.46 11.70
N LYS A 196 0.80 18.50 11.01
CA LYS A 196 0.04 17.42 11.66
C LYS A 196 0.34 16.11 10.95
N GLU A 197 0.09 15.00 11.64
CA GLU A 197 0.08 13.69 10.99
C GLU A 197 -0.96 13.71 9.86
N ALA A 198 -0.62 13.15 8.71
CA ALA A 198 -1.35 13.36 7.47
C ALA A 198 -2.83 12.92 7.52
N ARG A 199 -3.16 11.85 8.27
CA ARG A 199 -4.55 11.42 8.45
C ARG A 199 -5.31 12.34 9.39
N GLU A 200 -4.67 12.84 10.44
CA GLU A 200 -5.27 13.84 11.33
C GLU A 200 -5.46 15.19 10.61
N TRP A 201 -4.50 15.56 9.75
CA TRP A 201 -4.57 16.74 8.91
C TRP A 201 -5.81 16.70 8.00
N LEU A 202 -6.00 15.62 7.24
CA LEU A 202 -7.17 15.45 6.36
C LEU A 202 -8.52 15.41 7.11
N LYS A 203 -8.53 15.02 8.39
CA LYS A 203 -9.73 15.02 9.24
C LYS A 203 -10.04 16.37 9.87
N THR A 204 -9.06 17.27 9.95
CA THR A 204 -9.22 18.56 10.63
C THR A 204 -10.24 19.42 9.88
N ASP A 205 -10.18 19.44 8.55
CA ASP A 205 -11.08 20.22 7.71
C ASP A 205 -11.22 19.56 6.34
N SER A 206 -12.46 19.40 5.87
CA SER A 206 -12.76 18.80 4.55
C SER A 206 -12.29 19.65 3.35
N THR A 207 -12.00 20.94 3.56
CA THR A 207 -11.47 21.83 2.52
C THR A 207 -9.97 21.66 2.31
N TRP A 208 -9.30 20.93 3.20
CA TRP A 208 -7.86 20.72 3.13
C TRP A 208 -7.52 19.68 2.07
N ILE A 209 -6.62 20.06 1.16
CA ILE A 209 -6.23 19.22 0.02
C ILE A 209 -4.73 18.99 -0.01
N MET A 210 -4.33 17.73 -0.25
CA MET A 210 -2.95 17.44 -0.65
C MET A 210 -2.84 17.74 -2.13
N SER A 211 -1.95 18.68 -2.50
CA SER A 211 -1.91 19.32 -3.81
C SER A 211 -2.20 18.38 -4.99
N GLY A 212 -3.21 18.74 -5.79
CA GLY A 212 -3.63 17.99 -6.98
C GLY A 212 -4.40 16.69 -6.73
N MET A 213 -4.72 16.35 -5.47
CA MET A 213 -5.44 15.13 -5.09
C MET A 213 -6.74 15.44 -4.34
N THR A 214 -7.77 14.64 -4.61
CA THR A 214 -8.97 14.56 -3.75
C THR A 214 -8.63 13.94 -2.40
N THR A 215 -9.48 14.11 -1.38
CA THR A 215 -9.28 13.53 -0.05
C THR A 215 -9.07 12.00 -0.11
N SER A 216 -9.89 11.29 -0.89
CA SER A 216 -9.75 9.83 -1.04
C SER A 216 -8.44 9.44 -1.75
N GLN A 217 -7.99 10.21 -2.74
CA GLN A 217 -6.69 9.97 -3.38
C GLN A 217 -5.53 10.23 -2.41
N ALA A 218 -5.63 11.27 -1.59
CA ALA A 218 -4.67 11.60 -0.55
C ALA A 218 -4.57 10.48 0.51
N GLU A 219 -5.71 9.98 1.00
CA GLU A 219 -5.77 8.85 1.94
C GLU A 219 -5.14 7.59 1.36
N ASN A 220 -5.48 7.23 0.13
CA ASN A 220 -4.89 6.07 -0.56
C ASN A 220 -3.37 6.23 -0.74
N ARG A 221 -2.90 7.46 -1.02
CA ARG A 221 -1.47 7.74 -1.13
C ARG A 221 -0.75 7.59 0.21
N ILE A 222 -1.36 8.10 1.28
CA ILE A 222 -0.84 7.95 2.64
C ILE A 222 -0.77 6.47 3.02
N ASP A 223 -1.82 5.69 2.73
CA ASP A 223 -1.84 4.23 2.93
C ASP A 223 -0.72 3.52 2.16
N GLU A 224 -0.47 3.92 0.91
CA GLU A 224 0.62 3.37 0.10
C GLU A 224 1.98 3.61 0.77
N TRP A 225 2.25 4.82 1.29
CA TRP A 225 3.48 5.12 2.02
C TRP A 225 3.61 4.29 3.30
N TYR A 226 2.53 4.12 4.06
CA TYR A 226 2.53 3.24 5.23
C TYR A 226 2.77 1.78 4.87
N ARG A 227 2.20 1.27 3.77
CA ARG A 227 2.47 -0.08 3.26
C ARG A 227 3.92 -0.28 2.82
N MET A 228 4.59 0.78 2.35
CA MET A 228 6.02 0.76 2.03
C MET A 228 6.92 0.83 3.28
N GLY A 229 6.35 1.03 4.48
CA GLY A 229 7.09 1.06 5.74
C GLY A 229 7.29 2.44 6.35
N ALA A 230 6.61 3.49 5.86
CA ALA A 230 6.66 4.80 6.54
C ALA A 230 6.26 4.67 8.02
N LYS A 231 7.06 5.26 8.93
CA LYS A 231 6.72 5.29 10.36
C LYS A 231 5.59 6.27 10.64
N LYS A 232 5.72 7.48 10.07
CA LYS A 232 4.75 8.57 10.16
C LYS A 232 4.81 9.41 8.90
N VAL A 233 3.69 10.05 8.57
CA VAL A 233 3.58 10.96 7.44
C VAL A 233 3.04 12.29 7.98
N TYR A 234 3.72 13.39 7.67
CA TYR A 234 3.38 14.72 8.13
C TYR A 234 3.06 15.61 6.94
N CYS A 235 1.92 16.29 6.98
CA CYS A 235 1.55 17.30 5.99
C CYS A 235 1.90 18.68 6.51
N PHE A 236 2.45 19.54 5.64
CA PHE A 236 2.74 20.93 5.96
C PHE A 236 1.82 21.88 5.21
N GLY A 237 1.09 22.70 5.95
CA GLY A 237 0.23 23.75 5.39
C GLY A 237 -1.10 23.87 6.13
N THR A 238 -1.80 24.97 5.88
CA THR A 238 -3.15 25.21 6.41
C THR A 238 -4.17 24.57 5.49
N MET A 239 -4.44 25.15 4.31
CA MET A 239 -5.48 24.68 3.40
C MET A 239 -4.97 23.72 2.32
N MET A 240 -3.71 23.83 1.95
CA MET A 240 -3.11 22.99 0.91
C MET A 240 -1.73 22.53 1.35
N ALA A 241 -1.53 21.21 1.42
CA ALA A 241 -0.22 20.64 1.64
C ALA A 241 0.51 20.53 0.29
N ARG A 242 1.59 21.30 0.14
CA ARG A 242 2.50 21.21 -1.02
C ARG A 242 3.71 20.33 -0.74
N GLU A 243 3.98 20.09 0.53
CA GLU A 243 5.12 19.34 1.01
C GLU A 243 4.65 18.35 2.08
N VAL A 244 5.24 17.16 2.03
CA VAL A 244 4.99 16.08 2.99
C VAL A 244 6.33 15.57 3.49
N ALA A 245 6.49 15.41 4.80
CA ALA A 245 7.63 14.69 5.38
C ALA A 245 7.21 13.28 5.78
N ILE A 246 7.96 12.29 5.30
CA ILE A 246 7.80 10.89 5.68
C ILE A 246 8.92 10.55 6.67
N GLU A 247 8.58 10.12 7.88
CA GLU A 247 9.53 9.55 8.83
C GLU A 247 9.95 8.15 8.36
N LEU A 248 11.24 7.98 8.08
CA LEU A 248 11.78 6.78 7.45
C LEU A 248 11.86 5.59 8.44
N PRO A 249 11.59 4.36 7.99
CA PRO A 249 11.76 3.14 8.79
C PRO A 249 13.24 2.81 9.04
N ASP A 250 13.51 2.05 10.10
CA ASP A 250 14.86 1.56 10.41
C ASP A 250 15.28 0.41 9.47
N ASP A 251 14.30 -0.29 8.88
CA ASP A 251 14.56 -1.36 7.92
C ASP A 251 15.09 -0.79 6.58
N PRO A 252 16.34 -1.13 6.17
CA PRO A 252 16.93 -0.60 4.94
C PRO A 252 16.16 -0.98 3.68
N ALA A 253 15.44 -2.12 3.67
CA ALA A 253 14.65 -2.54 2.51
C ALA A 253 13.44 -1.61 2.27
N GLN A 254 12.67 -1.35 3.33
CA GLN A 254 11.55 -0.40 3.30
C GLN A 254 12.03 1.03 3.02
N ARG A 255 13.15 1.44 3.63
CA ARG A 255 13.77 2.75 3.40
C ARG A 255 14.10 2.92 1.92
N LYS A 256 14.78 1.95 1.31
CA LYS A 256 15.10 1.96 -0.13
C LYS A 256 13.83 2.04 -0.98
N ALA A 257 12.76 1.33 -0.63
CA ALA A 257 11.49 1.38 -1.37
C ALA A 257 10.88 2.79 -1.39
N LEU A 258 10.92 3.52 -0.27
CA LEU A 258 10.45 4.91 -0.20
C LEU A 258 11.30 5.86 -1.06
N PHE A 259 12.63 5.70 -1.08
CA PHE A 259 13.51 6.48 -1.96
C PHE A 259 13.32 6.18 -3.44
N ASP A 260 13.19 4.91 -3.82
CA ASP A 260 12.91 4.52 -5.21
C ASP A 260 11.57 5.10 -5.69
N TRP A 261 10.56 5.09 -4.81
CA TRP A 261 9.26 5.71 -5.06
C TRP A 261 9.37 7.23 -5.24
N GLN A 262 10.07 7.93 -4.33
CA GLN A 262 10.31 9.38 -4.44
C GLN A 262 11.07 9.69 -5.73
N ALA A 263 12.11 8.92 -6.06
CA ALA A 263 12.92 9.12 -7.24
C ALA A 263 12.06 9.09 -8.52
N LYS A 264 11.14 8.12 -8.61
CA LYS A 264 10.19 8.03 -9.72
C LYS A 264 9.25 9.24 -9.74
N TRP A 265 8.62 9.55 -8.60
CA TRP A 265 7.68 10.67 -8.46
C TRP A 265 8.32 12.02 -8.83
N HIS A 266 9.50 12.33 -8.27
CA HIS A 266 10.23 13.56 -8.55
C HIS A 266 10.74 13.64 -9.98
N LYS A 267 11.18 12.52 -10.57
CA LYS A 267 11.60 12.48 -11.98
C LYS A 267 10.46 12.86 -12.92
N GLU A 268 9.23 12.39 -12.67
CA GLU A 268 8.05 12.75 -13.46
C GLU A 268 7.68 14.25 -13.34
N MET A 269 8.04 14.90 -12.22
CA MET A 269 7.80 16.32 -11.98
C MET A 269 9.00 17.23 -12.29
N GLY A 270 10.14 16.67 -12.74
CA GLY A 270 11.37 17.44 -12.92
C GLY A 270 11.97 17.98 -11.62
N GLN A 271 11.65 17.39 -10.48
CA GLN A 271 12.19 17.73 -9.17
C GLN A 271 13.50 16.96 -8.91
N ARG A 272 14.33 17.49 -8.00
CA ARG A 272 15.58 16.83 -7.61
C ARG A 272 15.27 15.55 -6.84
N VAL A 273 15.84 14.43 -7.30
CA VAL A 273 15.81 13.15 -6.59
C VAL A 273 16.81 13.21 -5.43
N ARG A 274 16.38 12.80 -4.23
CA ARG A 274 17.26 12.70 -3.06
C ARG A 274 17.86 11.30 -2.98
N THR A 275 19.08 11.22 -2.47
CA THR A 275 19.74 9.96 -2.13
C THR A 275 19.63 9.71 -0.64
N ASP A 276 19.57 8.44 -0.26
CA ASP A 276 19.64 8.05 1.15
C ASP A 276 21.05 8.29 1.70
N LYS A 277 21.13 9.03 2.79
CA LYS A 277 22.34 9.34 3.55
C LYS A 277 22.14 9.04 5.05
N GLY A 278 21.07 8.33 5.40
CA GLY A 278 20.70 8.07 6.79
C GLY A 278 19.87 9.19 7.45
N GLN A 279 19.29 10.09 6.66
CA GLN A 279 18.36 11.12 7.17
C GLN A 279 17.14 10.50 7.83
N LYS A 280 16.57 11.17 8.82
CA LYS A 280 15.37 10.71 9.53
C LYS A 280 14.09 10.92 8.71
N TYR A 281 14.02 12.01 7.95
CA TYR A 281 12.84 12.38 7.19
C TYR A 281 13.10 12.41 5.68
N LEU A 282 12.13 11.95 4.90
CA LEU A 282 12.10 12.08 3.46
C LEU A 282 11.06 13.11 3.06
N ILE A 283 11.52 14.21 2.48
CA ILE A 283 10.64 15.27 1.97
C ILE A 283 10.14 14.89 0.56
N ILE A 284 8.82 14.93 0.40
CA ILE A 284 8.11 14.74 -0.87
C ILE A 284 7.44 16.05 -1.25
N MET A 285 7.76 16.56 -2.44
CA MET A 285 7.04 17.69 -3.02
C MET A 285 5.81 17.17 -3.76
N LEU A 286 4.66 17.81 -3.57
CA LEU A 286 3.42 17.46 -4.26
C LEU A 286 3.21 18.36 -5.48
N ARG A 287 2.56 17.79 -6.50
CA ARG A 287 2.29 18.48 -7.76
C ARG A 287 1.17 19.51 -7.58
N LEU A 288 1.39 20.73 -8.06
CA LEU A 288 0.35 21.75 -8.22
C LEU A 288 -0.54 21.48 -9.43
#